data_AF-A0A7V9S5E6-F1
#
_entry.id   AF-A0A7V9S5E6-F1
#
_cell.length_a   1.000
_cell.length_b   1.000
_cell.length_c   1.000
_cell.angle_alpha   90.00
_cell.angle_beta   90.00
_cell.angle_gamma   90.00
#
_symmetry.space_group_name_H-M   'P 1'
#
loop_
_entity.id
_entity.type
_entity.pdbx_description
1 polymer ?
#
loop_
_entity_poly.entity_id
_entity_poly.type
_entity_poly.pdbx_seq_one_letter_code
_entity_poly.pdbx_strand_id
1 'polypeptide(L)'
;MATKPKKAHNSAPREDDRDLLCKVQDAFRVFARRTSEVLGTAWSFVVAIAIIAIWAATGHIFHYSDTWQLIINTGTTIVTFLMVFLIQNTQNRDSKAVNLKLDELIRAVGGARNNLVDLERMSDQELVKLQKEFQRIGNKANEAKADVAGVKKELKSR
;
A
#
# COMPACT_ATOMS: atom_id res chain seq x y z
N MET A 1 10.43 60.25 5.34
CA MET A 1 8.99 59.89 5.41
C MET A 1 8.87 58.46 4.91
N ALA A 2 8.71 57.49 5.81
CA ALA A 2 8.90 56.07 5.52
C ALA A 2 7.72 55.47 4.73
N THR A 3 8.05 54.73 3.67
CA THR A 3 7.14 53.91 2.88
C THR A 3 6.63 52.72 3.70
N LYS A 4 5.30 52.58 3.81
CA LYS A 4 4.64 51.47 4.52
C LYS A 4 5.03 50.11 3.93
N PRO A 5 5.16 49.05 4.76
CA PRO A 5 5.53 47.72 4.27
C PRO A 5 4.35 47.02 3.58
N LYS A 6 4.65 46.31 2.48
CA LYS A 6 3.73 45.38 1.80
C LYS A 6 3.38 44.24 2.75
N LYS A 7 2.10 44.11 3.11
CA LYS A 7 1.58 42.93 3.81
C LYS A 7 1.68 41.72 2.89
N ALA A 8 2.40 40.69 3.33
CA ALA A 8 2.46 39.38 2.69
C ALA A 8 1.05 38.78 2.63
N HIS A 9 0.60 38.43 1.42
CA HIS A 9 -0.63 37.71 1.18
C HIS A 9 -0.43 36.24 1.59
N ASN A 10 -0.66 35.94 2.87
CA ASN A 10 -0.71 34.56 3.35
C ASN A 10 -2.16 34.06 3.22
N SER A 11 -2.51 33.54 2.05
CA SER A 11 -3.81 32.95 1.75
C SER A 11 -3.89 31.54 2.34
N ALA A 12 -4.22 31.45 3.64
CA ALA A 12 -4.69 30.21 4.23
C ALA A 12 -5.94 29.73 3.45
N PRO A 13 -6.04 28.44 3.07
CA PRO A 13 -7.20 27.93 2.33
C PRO A 13 -8.51 28.20 3.09
N ARG A 14 -9.52 28.73 2.39
CA ARG A 14 -10.86 29.04 2.93
C ARG A 14 -11.53 27.75 3.46
N GLU A 15 -12.23 27.84 4.58
CA GLU A 15 -12.89 26.69 5.24
C GLU A 15 -13.80 25.88 4.30
N ASP A 16 -14.47 26.55 3.36
CA ASP A 16 -15.38 25.95 2.38
C ASP A 16 -14.68 24.95 1.43
N ASP A 17 -13.43 25.22 1.03
CA ASP A 17 -12.63 24.29 0.20
C ASP A 17 -12.27 23.01 0.99
N ARG A 18 -12.01 23.12 2.30
CA ARG A 18 -11.70 21.96 3.15
C ARG A 18 -12.92 21.06 3.32
N ASP A 19 -14.09 21.66 3.52
CA ASP A 19 -15.34 20.93 3.69
C ASP A 19 -15.78 20.22 2.41
N LEU A 20 -15.57 20.86 1.25
CA LEU A 20 -15.87 20.28 -0.05
C LEU A 20 -14.96 19.08 -0.34
N LEU A 21 -13.65 19.23 -0.11
CA LEU A 21 -12.69 18.15 -0.29
C LEU A 21 -12.96 16.97 0.65
N CYS A 22 -13.31 17.24 1.91
CA CYS A 22 -13.64 16.20 2.89
C CYS A 22 -14.89 15.40 2.48
N LYS A 23 -15.97 16.10 2.08
CA LYS A 23 -17.21 15.46 1.60
C LYS A 23 -16.99 14.63 0.35
N VAL A 24 -16.20 15.12 -0.61
CA VAL A 24 -15.88 14.37 -1.84
C VAL A 24 -15.05 13.13 -1.53
N GLN A 25 -14.06 13.24 -0.64
CA GLN A 25 -13.25 12.09 -0.22
C GLN A 25 -14.07 11.04 0.52
N ASP A 26 -15.00 11.44 1.39
CA ASP A 26 -15.90 10.52 2.07
C ASP A 26 -16.91 9.87 1.13
N ALA A 27 -17.49 10.63 0.20
CA ALA A 27 -18.40 10.09 -0.81
C ALA A 27 -17.68 9.08 -1.73
N PHE A 28 -16.47 9.42 -2.19
CA PHE A 28 -15.64 8.52 -2.98
C PHE A 28 -15.25 7.27 -2.18
N ARG A 29 -14.93 7.41 -0.89
CA ARG A 29 -14.60 6.29 -0.02
C ARG A 29 -15.78 5.34 0.19
N VAL A 30 -16.99 5.87 0.37
CA VAL A 30 -18.21 5.04 0.47
C VAL A 30 -18.51 4.36 -0.86
N PHE A 31 -18.37 5.09 -1.97
CA PHE A 31 -18.53 4.53 -3.31
C PHE A 31 -17.52 3.43 -3.60
N ALA A 32 -16.22 3.68 -3.42
CA ALA A 32 -15.15 2.72 -3.65
C ALA A 32 -15.35 1.46 -2.79
N ARG A 33 -15.69 1.62 -1.51
CA ARG A 33 -15.95 0.48 -0.62
C ARG A 33 -17.15 -0.36 -1.08
N ARG A 34 -18.27 0.28 -1.42
CA ARG A 34 -19.45 -0.43 -1.96
C ARG A 34 -19.15 -1.10 -3.29
N THR A 35 -18.41 -0.43 -4.16
CA THR A 35 -17.98 -0.97 -5.46
C THR A 35 -17.08 -2.18 -5.27
N SER A 36 -16.10 -2.15 -4.36
CA SER A 36 -15.26 -3.31 -4.04
C SER A 36 -16.05 -4.46 -3.39
N GLU A 37 -16.97 -4.16 -2.47
CA GLU A 37 -17.82 -5.16 -1.82
C GLU A 37 -18.76 -5.83 -2.84
N VAL A 38 -19.36 -5.07 -3.74
CA VAL A 38 -20.24 -5.59 -4.79
C VAL A 38 -19.42 -6.38 -5.82
N LEU A 39 -18.37 -5.79 -6.40
CA LEU A 39 -17.54 -6.43 -7.44
C LEU A 39 -16.81 -7.69 -6.94
N GLY A 40 -16.58 -7.82 -5.63
CA GLY A 40 -15.95 -8.99 -5.02
C GLY A 40 -16.86 -10.20 -4.81
N THR A 41 -18.18 -10.08 -5.01
CA THR A 41 -19.11 -11.21 -4.83
C THR A 41 -19.19 -12.12 -6.05
N ALA A 42 -19.46 -13.41 -5.83
CA ALA A 42 -19.66 -14.40 -6.91
C ALA A 42 -20.78 -14.02 -7.89
N TRP A 43 -21.82 -13.32 -7.40
CA TRP A 43 -22.91 -12.80 -8.24
C TRP A 43 -22.42 -11.76 -9.25
N SER A 44 -21.50 -10.88 -8.87
CA SER A 44 -20.94 -9.87 -9.78
C SER A 44 -20.13 -10.50 -10.91
N PHE A 45 -19.46 -11.62 -10.65
CA PHE A 45 -18.76 -12.39 -11.68
C PHE A 45 -19.73 -12.97 -12.71
N VAL A 46 -20.86 -13.55 -12.24
CA VAL A 46 -21.91 -14.07 -13.13
C VAL A 46 -22.53 -12.96 -13.98
N VAL A 47 -22.80 -11.79 -13.38
CA VAL A 47 -23.31 -10.62 -14.10
C VAL A 47 -22.31 -10.11 -15.12
N ALA A 48 -21.01 -10.06 -14.80
CA ALA A 48 -19.97 -9.66 -15.73
C ALA A 48 -19.89 -10.61 -16.94
N ILE A 49 -19.96 -11.93 -16.72
CA ILE A 49 -20.03 -12.92 -17.80
C ILE A 49 -21.28 -12.72 -18.66
N ALA A 50 -22.44 -12.48 -18.05
CA ALA A 50 -23.68 -12.24 -18.78
C ALA A 50 -23.58 -10.99 -19.66
N ILE A 51 -22.98 -9.91 -19.18
CA ILE A 51 -22.72 -8.68 -19.95
C ILE A 51 -21.82 -8.98 -21.16
N ILE A 52 -20.73 -9.72 -20.96
CA ILE A 52 -19.82 -10.12 -22.04
C ILE A 52 -20.54 -10.98 -23.08
N ALA A 53 -21.39 -11.92 -22.63
CA ALA A 53 -22.16 -12.79 -23.52
C ALA A 53 -23.20 -12.00 -24.35
N ILE A 54 -23.90 -11.05 -23.73
CA ILE A 54 -24.85 -10.17 -24.44
C ILE A 54 -24.11 -9.32 -25.47
N TRP A 55 -22.97 -8.73 -25.11
CA TRP A 55 -22.15 -7.96 -26.05
C TRP A 55 -21.62 -8.82 -27.20
N ALA A 56 -21.21 -10.07 -26.94
CA ALA A 56 -20.79 -11.01 -27.98
C ALA A 56 -21.94 -11.34 -28.94
N ALA A 57 -23.16 -11.51 -28.41
CA ALA A 57 -24.35 -11.78 -29.22
C ALA A 57 -24.75 -10.59 -30.11
N THR A 58 -24.59 -9.34 -29.62
CA THR A 58 -24.83 -8.16 -30.46
C THR A 58 -23.80 -8.05 -31.60
N GLY A 59 -22.62 -8.66 -31.48
CA GLY A 59 -21.63 -8.74 -32.56
C GLY A 59 -22.17 -9.36 -33.85
N HIS A 60 -23.06 -10.36 -33.75
CA HIS A 60 -23.68 -10.98 -34.93
C HIS A 60 -24.59 -10.01 -35.68
N ILE A 61 -25.33 -9.15 -34.95
CA ILE A 61 -26.23 -8.13 -35.53
C ILE A 61 -25.42 -7.02 -36.21
N PHE A 62 -24.28 -6.63 -35.63
CA PHE A 62 -23.41 -5.57 -36.14
C PHE A 62 -22.30 -6.07 -37.07
N HIS A 63 -22.39 -7.32 -37.55
CA HIS A 63 -21.40 -7.95 -38.44
C HIS A 63 -19.95 -7.82 -37.95
N TYR A 64 -19.72 -7.85 -36.64
CA TYR A 64 -18.40 -7.64 -36.02
C TYR A 64 -17.66 -6.38 -36.51
N SER A 65 -18.41 -5.31 -36.79
CA SER A 65 -17.88 -4.03 -37.29
C SER A 65 -16.83 -3.40 -36.40
N ASP A 66 -16.00 -2.52 -36.99
CA ASP A 66 -14.96 -1.77 -36.28
C ASP A 66 -15.54 -0.94 -35.11
N THR A 67 -16.75 -0.40 -35.26
CA THR A 67 -17.43 0.35 -34.18
C THR A 67 -17.81 -0.54 -33.00
N TRP A 68 -18.24 -1.77 -33.25
CA TRP A 68 -18.59 -2.73 -32.19
C TRP A 68 -17.35 -3.13 -31.36
N GLN A 69 -16.21 -3.32 -32.02
CA GLN A 69 -14.93 -3.57 -31.34
C GLN A 69 -14.39 -2.32 -30.63
N LEU A 70 -14.51 -1.14 -31.25
CA LEU A 70 -14.06 0.13 -30.70
C LEU A 70 -14.71 0.41 -29.34
N ILE A 71 -16.03 0.19 -29.23
CA ILE A 71 -16.78 0.47 -27.99
C ILE A 71 -16.22 -0.34 -26.82
N ILE A 72 -15.95 -1.64 -26.98
CA ILE A 72 -15.45 -2.45 -25.86
C ILE A 72 -13.98 -2.13 -25.54
N ASN A 73 -13.17 -1.89 -26.56
CA ASN A 73 -11.74 -1.61 -26.38
C ASN A 73 -11.56 -0.24 -25.68
N THR A 74 -12.24 0.79 -26.16
CA THR A 74 -12.24 2.12 -25.55
C THR A 74 -12.86 2.10 -24.15
N GLY A 75 -14.01 1.44 -23.98
CA GLY A 75 -14.69 1.36 -22.68
C GLY A 75 -13.85 0.63 -21.62
N THR A 76 -13.30 -0.53 -21.97
CA THR A 76 -12.46 -1.31 -21.05
C THR A 76 -11.18 -0.56 -20.70
N THR A 77 -10.60 0.18 -21.63
CA THR A 77 -9.40 0.99 -21.36
C THR A 77 -9.67 2.09 -20.33
N ILE A 78 -10.79 2.81 -20.46
CA ILE A 78 -11.19 3.84 -19.47
C ILE A 78 -11.43 3.20 -18.10
N VAL A 79 -12.18 2.10 -18.06
CA VAL A 79 -12.47 1.39 -16.79
C VAL A 79 -11.18 0.88 -16.15
N THR A 80 -10.28 0.30 -16.93
CA THR A 80 -8.99 -0.20 -16.44
C THR A 80 -8.13 0.94 -15.91
N PHE A 81 -8.06 2.06 -16.63
CA PHE A 81 -7.33 3.25 -16.17
C PHE A 81 -7.87 3.75 -14.83
N LEU A 82 -9.19 3.90 -14.71
CA LEU A 82 -9.84 4.26 -13.45
C LEU A 82 -9.60 3.22 -12.35
N MET A 83 -9.65 1.93 -12.69
CA MET A 83 -9.41 0.84 -11.76
C MET A 83 -7.98 0.86 -11.20
N VAL A 84 -6.97 1.17 -12.02
CA VAL A 84 -5.60 1.35 -11.56
C VAL A 84 -5.53 2.46 -10.50
N PHE A 85 -6.19 3.61 -10.71
CA PHE A 85 -6.25 4.66 -9.68
C PHE A 85 -7.03 4.23 -8.42
N LEU A 86 -8.14 3.51 -8.58
CA LEU A 86 -8.93 2.99 -7.46
C LEU A 86 -8.12 1.99 -6.61
N ILE A 87 -7.40 1.08 -7.28
CA ILE A 87 -6.53 0.11 -6.64
C ILE A 87 -5.37 0.83 -5.95
N GLN A 88 -4.70 1.77 -6.62
CA GLN A 88 -3.61 2.54 -6.01
C GLN A 88 -4.08 3.33 -4.78
N ASN A 89 -5.27 3.94 -4.82
CA ASN A 89 -5.83 4.65 -3.67
C ASN A 89 -6.19 3.71 -2.51
N THR A 90 -6.76 2.55 -2.80
CA THR A 90 -7.13 1.55 -1.78
C THR A 90 -5.87 0.92 -1.18
N GLN A 91 -4.93 0.50 -2.01
CA GLN A 91 -3.64 -0.08 -1.59
C GLN A 91 -2.80 0.93 -0.80
N ASN A 92 -2.73 2.20 -1.20
CA ASN A 92 -1.98 3.22 -0.44
C ASN A 92 -2.55 3.40 0.98
N ARG A 93 -3.86 3.20 1.16
CA ARG A 93 -4.50 3.29 2.48
C ARG A 93 -4.35 2.01 3.30
N ASP A 94 -4.44 0.85 2.65
CA ASP A 94 -4.24 -0.44 3.31
C ASP A 94 -2.80 -0.61 3.79
N SER A 95 -1.80 -0.18 3.00
CA SER A 95 -0.39 -0.14 3.42
C SER A 95 -0.20 0.73 4.67
N LYS A 96 -0.85 1.90 4.76
CA LYS A 96 -0.81 2.74 5.96
C LYS A 96 -1.46 2.08 7.18
N ALA A 97 -2.58 1.39 6.99
CA ALA A 97 -3.28 0.70 8.08
C ALA A 97 -2.52 -0.52 8.60
N VAL A 98 -1.82 -1.25 7.73
CA VAL A 98 -0.94 -2.36 8.12
C VAL A 98 0.23 -1.85 8.96
N ASN A 99 0.89 -0.76 8.54
CA ASN A 99 1.98 -0.14 9.30
C ASN A 99 1.53 0.30 10.71
N LEU A 100 0.40 1.00 10.83
CA LEU A 100 -0.15 1.40 12.14
C LEU A 100 -0.47 0.22 13.06
N LYS A 101 -0.97 -0.89 12.51
CA LYS A 101 -1.23 -2.12 13.29
C LYS A 101 0.07 -2.80 13.73
N LEU A 102 1.09 -2.77 12.89
CA LEU A 102 2.42 -3.30 13.23
C LEU A 102 3.07 -2.47 14.33
N ASP A 103 3.00 -1.15 14.24
CA ASP A 103 3.52 -0.21 15.25
C ASP A 103 2.86 -0.45 16.62
N GLU A 104 1.54 -0.64 16.64
CA GLU A 104 0.80 -0.90 17.88
C GLU A 104 1.10 -2.29 18.44
N LEU A 105 1.27 -3.32 17.60
CA LEU A 105 1.72 -4.65 18.02
C LEU A 105 3.14 -4.62 18.59
N ILE A 106 4.07 -3.90 17.96
CA ILE A 106 5.44 -3.74 18.47
C ILE A 106 5.42 -3.02 19.82
N ARG A 107 4.58 -1.99 19.95
CA ARG A 107 4.42 -1.26 21.21
C ARG A 107 3.76 -2.11 22.32
N ALA A 108 2.81 -2.98 21.98
CA ALA A 108 2.10 -3.84 22.91
C ALA A 108 2.89 -5.10 23.32
N VAL A 109 3.72 -5.66 22.41
CA VAL A 109 4.56 -6.85 22.66
C VAL A 109 5.83 -6.52 23.47
N GLY A 110 6.15 -5.24 23.60
CA GLY A 110 6.88 -4.72 24.76
C GLY A 110 8.37 -4.51 24.54
N GLY A 111 8.89 -3.50 25.26
CA GLY A 111 10.28 -3.38 25.73
C GLY A 111 11.44 -3.57 24.75
N ALA A 112 11.19 -3.78 23.47
CA ALA A 112 12.21 -4.00 22.45
C ALA A 112 12.72 -2.63 22.01
N ARG A 113 13.93 -2.30 22.48
CA ARG A 113 14.79 -1.17 22.09
C ARG A 113 14.19 -0.33 20.95
N ASN A 114 13.80 0.89 21.30
CA ASN A 114 13.17 1.95 20.49
C ASN A 114 13.78 2.25 19.10
N ASN A 115 14.88 1.59 18.71
CA ASN A 115 15.61 1.77 17.46
C ASN A 115 15.12 0.88 16.30
N LEU A 116 14.21 -0.07 16.52
CA LEU A 116 13.71 -0.97 15.45
C LEU A 116 12.33 -0.59 14.90
N VAL A 117 11.61 0.32 15.57
CA VAL A 117 10.26 0.75 15.19
C VAL A 117 10.26 1.63 13.94
N ASP A 118 11.39 2.26 13.59
CA ASP A 118 11.45 3.25 12.49
C ASP A 118 12.44 2.87 11.38
N LEU A 119 12.61 1.57 11.11
CA LEU A 119 13.51 1.04 10.06
C LEU A 119 13.22 1.63 8.67
N GLU A 120 11.98 1.99 8.38
CA GLU A 120 11.57 2.60 7.09
C GLU A 120 11.97 4.08 6.97
N ARG A 121 12.27 4.75 8.09
CA ARG A 121 12.73 6.15 8.11
C ARG A 121 14.21 6.30 8.42
N MET A 122 14.88 5.21 8.76
CA MET A 122 16.33 5.20 8.98
C MET A 122 17.09 5.52 7.70
N SER A 123 18.13 6.33 7.84
CA SER A 123 19.07 6.55 6.75
C SER A 123 19.85 5.26 6.43
N ASP A 124 20.31 5.10 5.19
CA ASP A 124 21.12 3.94 4.78
C ASP A 124 22.32 3.68 5.71
N GLN A 125 22.90 4.75 6.26
CA GLN A 125 24.03 4.67 7.19
C GLN A 125 23.65 4.03 8.53
N GLU A 126 22.43 4.22 9.00
CA GLU A 126 21.90 3.64 10.24
C GLU A 126 21.54 2.16 10.04
N LEU A 127 20.97 1.83 8.89
CA LEU A 127 20.74 0.44 8.46
C LEU A 127 22.04 -0.37 8.43
N VAL A 128 23.12 0.19 7.87
CA VAL A 128 24.44 -0.46 7.87
C VAL A 128 25.00 -0.66 9.27
N LYS A 129 24.81 0.31 10.18
CA LYS A 129 25.24 0.18 11.59
C LYS A 129 24.47 -0.92 12.30
N LEU A 130 23.15 -0.99 12.11
CA LEU A 130 22.30 -2.00 12.70
C LEU A 130 22.64 -3.40 12.17
N GLN A 131 22.87 -3.54 10.86
CA GLN A 131 23.32 -4.79 10.25
C GLN A 131 24.67 -5.25 10.84
N LYS A 132 25.62 -4.34 11.03
CA LYS A 132 26.92 -4.65 11.66
C LYS A 132 26.77 -5.10 13.11
N GLU A 133 25.85 -4.53 13.89
CA GLU A 133 25.57 -5.02 15.24
C GLU A 133 25.01 -6.44 15.23
N PHE A 134 24.03 -6.74 14.37
CA PHE A 134 23.48 -8.09 14.25
C PHE A 134 24.53 -9.11 13.83
N GLN A 135 25.38 -8.76 12.87
CA GLN A 135 26.47 -9.62 12.41
C GLN A 135 27.48 -9.89 13.53
N ARG A 136 27.77 -8.88 14.37
CA ARG A 136 28.67 -9.03 15.52
C ARG A 136 28.06 -9.94 16.60
N ILE A 137 26.76 -9.85 16.85
CA ILE A 137 26.06 -10.74 17.81
C ILE A 137 26.02 -12.17 17.27
N GLY A 138 25.72 -12.35 15.98
CA GLY A 138 25.70 -13.65 15.32
C GLY A 138 27.07 -14.34 15.32
N ASN A 139 28.15 -13.59 15.03
CA ASN A 139 29.51 -14.11 15.05
C ASN A 139 29.92 -14.58 16.45
N LYS A 140 29.65 -13.79 17.49
CA LYS A 140 29.93 -14.19 18.88
C LYS A 140 29.16 -15.45 19.29
N ALA A 141 27.91 -15.60 18.84
CA ALA A 141 27.13 -16.80 19.12
C ALA A 141 27.67 -18.04 18.38
N ASN A 142 28.21 -17.87 17.17
CA ASN A 142 28.84 -18.95 16.42
C ASN A 142 30.21 -19.34 16.98
N GLU A 143 31.03 -18.37 17.40
CA GLU A 143 32.31 -18.60 18.08
C GLU A 143 32.09 -19.40 19.38
N ALA A 144 31.14 -18.96 20.22
CA ALA A 144 30.80 -19.69 21.45
C ALA A 144 30.31 -21.13 21.17
N LYS A 145 29.58 -21.35 20.08
CA LYS A 145 29.16 -22.71 19.67
C LYS A 145 30.33 -23.56 19.18
N ALA A 146 31.28 -22.97 18.46
CA ALA A 146 32.47 -23.66 17.95
C ALA A 146 33.40 -24.09 19.10
N ASP A 147 33.60 -23.23 20.09
CA ASP A 147 34.39 -23.53 21.30
C ASP A 147 33.77 -24.68 22.09
N VAL A 148 32.45 -24.63 22.32
CA VAL A 148 31.72 -25.71 23.01
C VAL A 148 31.78 -27.04 22.24
N ALA A 149 31.73 -27.00 20.90
CA ALA A 149 31.85 -28.19 20.07
C ALA A 149 33.27 -28.80 20.07
N GLY A 150 34.30 -27.96 20.13
CA GLY A 150 35.70 -28.38 20.26
C GLY A 150 35.96 -29.09 21.59
N VAL A 151 35.51 -28.49 22.70
CA VAL A 151 35.63 -29.08 24.04
C VAL A 151 34.89 -30.42 24.15
N LYS A 152 33.72 -30.55 23.51
CA LYS A 152 32.95 -31.80 23.50
C LYS A 152 33.63 -32.92 22.68
N LYS A 153 34.41 -32.59 21.64
CA LYS A 153 35.20 -33.56 20.88
C LYS A 153 36.42 -34.04 21.66
N GLU A 154 37.12 -33.13 22.33
CA GLU A 154 38.26 -33.44 23.22
C GLU A 154 37.85 -34.38 24.37
N LEU A 155 36.71 -34.11 25.02
CA LEU A 155 36.18 -34.94 26.11
C LEU A 155 35.72 -36.33 25.69
N LYS A 156 35.36 -36.53 24.42
CA LYS A 156 34.91 -37.85 23.90
C LYS A 156 36.07 -38.69 23.36
N SER A 157 37.24 -38.09 23.20
CA SER A 157 38.46 -38.75 22.69
C SER A 157 39.44 -39.15 23.79
N ARG A 158 39.10 -38.90 25.06
CA ARG A 158 39.76 -39.42 26.26
C ARG A 158 38.91 -40.52 26.88
#